data_AF-A0A8S1V670-F1
#
_entry.id   AF-A0A8S1V670-F1
#
_cell.length_a   1.000
_cell.length_b   1.000
_cell.length_c   1.000
_cell.angle_alpha   90.00
_cell.angle_beta   90.00
_cell.angle_gamma   90.00
#
_symmetry.space_group_name_H-M   'P 1'
#
loop_
_entity.id
_entity.type
_entity.pdbx_description
1 polymer ?
#
loop_
_entity_poly.entity_id
_entity_poly.type
_entity_poly.pdbx_seq_one_letter_code
_entity_poly.pdbx_strand_id
1 'polypeptide(L)' 'MSVQEFIANKKMLDVEWRFSIATANSSKENYSDCFLQLKIKTIDKNMVEETTHFELTLAQFNELFTEIEKVKNLMSLIK' A
#
# COMPACT_ATOMS: atom_id res chain seq x y z
N MET A 1 7.03 -6.35 -7.94
CA MET A 1 5.61 -6.11 -8.25
C MET A 1 5.15 -4.97 -7.39
N SER A 2 4.56 -3.94 -7.99
CA SER A 2 3.98 -2.80 -7.24
C SER A 2 2.60 -3.15 -6.69
N VAL A 3 2.10 -2.35 -5.74
CA VAL A 3 0.73 -2.50 -5.21
C VAL A 3 -0.29 -2.37 -6.34
N GLN A 4 -0.09 -1.40 -7.24
CA GLN A 4 -0.97 -1.12 -8.38
C GLN A 4 -1.03 -2.31 -9.34
N GLU A 5 0.11 -2.91 -9.67
CA GLU A 5 0.19 -4.10 -10.52
C GLU A 5 -0.55 -5.29 -9.90
N PHE A 6 -0.42 -5.48 -8.59
CA PHE A 6 -1.03 -6.62 -7.90
C PHE A 6 -2.57 -6.54 -7.86
N ILE A 7 -3.12 -5.35 -7.63
CA ILE A 7 -4.56 -5.13 -7.55
C ILE A 7 -5.21 -4.93 -8.93
N ALA A 8 -4.42 -4.70 -9.98
CA ALA A 8 -4.93 -4.48 -11.32
C ALA A 8 -5.82 -5.65 -11.79
N ASN A 9 -7.04 -5.33 -12.21
CA ASN A 9 -8.05 -6.28 -12.69
C ASN A 9 -8.53 -7.33 -11.67
N LYS A 10 -8.20 -7.16 -10.38
CA LYS A 10 -8.68 -8.02 -9.29
C LYS A 10 -9.62 -7.24 -8.38
N LYS A 11 -10.51 -7.96 -7.71
CA LYS A 11 -11.31 -7.38 -6.62
C LYS A 11 -10.55 -7.53 -5.32
N MET A 12 -10.43 -6.44 -4.57
CA MET A 12 -9.84 -6.45 -3.24
C MET A 12 -10.88 -6.98 -2.24
N LEU A 13 -10.50 -8.03 -1.51
CA LEU A 13 -11.34 -8.69 -0.51
C LEU A 13 -11.03 -8.21 0.91
N ASP A 14 -9.75 -7.98 1.20
CA ASP A 14 -9.29 -7.57 2.53
C ASP A 14 -7.98 -6.78 2.44
N VAL A 15 -7.78 -5.88 3.40
CA VAL A 15 -6.55 -5.09 3.57
C VAL A 15 -6.23 -5.00 5.05
N GLU A 16 -5.13 -5.64 5.44
CA GLU A 16 -4.53 -5.46 6.75
C GLU A 16 -3.28 -4.57 6.61
N TRP A 17 -3.01 -3.75 7.63
CA TRP A 17 -1.84 -2.87 7.62
C TRP A 17 -1.19 -2.76 8.99
N ARG A 18 0.12 -2.54 9.00
CA ARG A 18 0.92 -2.30 10.21
C ARG A 18 1.95 -1.22 9.93
N PHE A 19 1.98 -0.21 10.79
CA PHE A 19 2.98 0.84 10.76
C PHE A 19 4.13 0.48 11.71
N SER A 20 5.36 0.50 11.22
CA SER A 20 6.55 0.22 12.01
C SER A 20 7.53 1.38 11.86
N ILE A 21 8.10 1.82 12.99
CA ILE A 21 9.16 2.82 13.03
C ILE A 21 10.41 2.11 13.52
N ALA A 22 11.44 2.02 12.69
CA ALA A 22 12.77 1.63 13.14
C ALA A 22 13.52 2.89 13.57
N THR A 23 13.88 3.00 14.85
CA THR A 23 14.77 4.06 15.34
C THR A 23 16.22 3.56 15.31
N ALA A 24 17.10 4.27 14.60
CA ALA A 24 18.53 3.98 14.66
C ALA A 24 19.08 4.28 16.07
N ASN A 25 19.78 3.32 16.67
CA ASN A 25 20.37 3.46 18.01
C ASN A 25 21.80 4.03 17.99
N SER A 26 22.23 4.61 16.86
CA SER A 26 23.57 5.15 16.68
C SER A 26 23.53 6.65 16.39
N SER A 27 24.19 7.42 17.26
CA SER A 27 24.31 8.89 17.24
C SER A 27 25.01 9.49 16.00
N LYS A 28 25.28 8.70 14.96
CA LYS A 28 26.01 9.14 13.76
C LYS A 28 25.12 9.41 12.55
N GLU A 29 23.94 8.80 12.45
CA GLU A 29 22.99 9.03 11.36
C GLU A 29 21.56 8.91 11.90
N ASN A 30 20.81 10.02 11.87
CA ASN A 30 19.40 10.06 12.28
C ASN A 30 18.51 9.44 11.19
N TYR A 31 18.69 8.16 10.88
CA TYR A 31 17.77 7.42 10.01
C TYR A 31 16.69 6.76 10.87
N SER A 32 15.50 7.35 10.87
CA SER A 32 14.29 6.66 11.29
C SER A 32 13.63 6.10 10.04
N ASP A 33 13.89 4.83 9.73
CA ASP A 33 13.21 4.22 8.60
C ASP A 33 11.79 3.82 9.03
N CYS A 34 10.83 4.56 8.49
CA CYS A 34 9.42 4.30 8.65
C CYS A 34 8.96 3.36 7.53
N PHE A 35 8.42 2.21 7.91
CA PHE A 35 7.91 1.21 6.98
C PHE A 35 6.45 0.88 7.28
N LEU A 36 5.61 0.97 6.25
CA LEU A 36 4.23 0.49 6.25
C LEU A 36 4.20 -0.89 5.63
N GLN A 37 3.76 -1.89 6.41
CA GLN A 37 3.51 -3.23 5.92
C GLN A 37 2.03 -3.34 5.56
N LEU A 38 1.75 -3.75 4.33
CA LEU A 38 0.41 -4.01 3.81
C LEU A 38 0.28 -5.49 3.50
N LYS A 39 -0.84 -6.09 3.88
CA LYS A 39 -1.26 -7.41 3.42
C LYS A 39 -2.59 -7.23 2.70
N ILE A 40 -2.60 -7.54 1.41
CA ILE A 40 -3.77 -7.35 0.56
C ILE A 40 -4.23 -8.71 0.07
N LYS A 41 -5.51 -9.02 0.33
CA LYS A 41 -6.19 -10.19 -0.22
C LYS A 41 -7.02 -9.77 -1.42
N THR A 42 -6.89 -10.47 -2.53
CA THR A 42 -7.63 -10.22 -3.76
C THR A 42 -8.30 -11.49 -4.28
N ILE A 43 -9.29 -11.34 -5.15
CA ILE A 43 -9.87 -12.40 -5.95
C ILE A 43 -9.90 -11.98 -7.42
N ASP A 44 -9.48 -12.87 -8.31
CA ASP A 44 -9.50 -12.66 -9.74
C ASP A 44 -10.87 -13.06 -10.36
N LYS A 45 -10.98 -12.96 -11.69
CA LYS A 45 -12.20 -13.33 -12.42
C LYS A 45 -12.46 -14.85 -12.45
N ASN A 46 -11.44 -15.66 -12.20
CA ASN A 46 -11.52 -17.13 -12.15
C ASN A 46 -11.80 -17.64 -10.73
N MET A 47 -12.20 -16.76 -9.81
CA MET A 47 -12.45 -17.05 -8.39
C MET A 47 -11.20 -17.52 -7.63
N VAL A 48 -10.01 -17.18 -8.12
CA VAL A 48 -8.74 -17.49 -7.46
C VAL A 48 -8.41 -16.38 -6.47
N GLU A 49 -8.30 -16.75 -5.19
CA GLU A 49 -7.86 -15.83 -4.14
C GLU A 49 -6.34 -15.77 -4.05
N GLU A 50 -5.79 -14.57 -3.90
CA GLU A 50 -4.36 -14.34 -3.73
C GLU A 50 -4.10 -13.36 -2.59
N THR A 51 -3.08 -13.62 -1.78
CA THR A 51 -2.62 -12.72 -0.72
C THR A 51 -1.17 -12.34 -0.95
N THR A 52 -0.89 -11.03 -0.96
CA THR A 52 0.48 -10.50 -1.11
C THR A 52 0.79 -9.52 0.00
N HIS A 53 2.07 -9.49 0.39
CA HIS A 53 2.62 -8.56 1.37
C HIS A 53 3.48 -7.51 0.68
N PHE A 54 3.31 -6.25 1.06
CA PHE A 54 4.14 -5.14 0.60
C PHE A 54 4.74 -4.44 1.80
N GLU A 55 5.98 -3.97 1.63
CA GLU A 55 6.61 -3.05 2.55
C GLU A 55 6.88 -1.75 1.79
N LEU A 56 6.37 -0.65 2.33
CA LEU A 56 6.46 0.68 1.73
C LEU A 56 7.25 1.60 2.65
N THR A 57 8.18 2.35 2.09
CA THR A 57 8.75 3.51 2.79
C THR A 57 7.69 4.60 2.95
N LEU A 58 7.92 5.56 3.85
CA LEU A 58 7.02 6.70 4.02
C LEU A 58 6.81 7.48 2.71
N ALA A 59 7.86 7.62 1.87
CA ALA A 59 7.74 8.28 0.57
C ALA A 59 6.80 7.51 -0.38
N GLN A 60 6.99 6.20 -0.49
CA GLN A 60 6.14 5.34 -1.34
C GLN A 60 4.68 5.31 -0.85
N PHE A 61 4.46 5.34 0.47
CA PHE A 61 3.12 5.47 1.04
C PHE A 61 2.47 6.80 0.64
N ASN A 62 3.18 7.92 0.78
CA ASN A 62 2.64 9.23 0.43
C ASN A 62 2.28 9.33 -1.06
N GLU A 63 3.10 8.74 -1.94
CA GLU A 63 2.80 8.63 -3.37
C GLU A 63 1.52 7.81 -3.60
N LEU A 64 1.42 6.62 -3.01
CA LEU A 64 0.24 5.76 -3.11
C LEU A 64 -1.02 6.46 -2.61
N PHE A 65 -0.95 7.15 -1.47
CA PHE A 65 -2.06 7.89 -0.88
C PHE A 65 -2.51 9.05 -1.78
N THR A 66 -1.56 9.78 -2.36
CA THR A 66 -1.85 10.88 -3.30
C THR A 66 -2.63 10.39 -4.52
N GLU A 67 -2.23 9.23 -5.08
CA GLU A 67 -2.96 8.64 -6.22
C GLU A 67 -4.37 8.18 -5.84
N ILE A 68 -4.55 7.59 -4.64
CA ILE A 68 -5.89 7.21 -4.14
C ILE A 68 -6.80 8.43 -4.01
N GLU A 69 -6.30 9.54 -3.45
CA GLU A 69 -7.09 10.76 -3.31
C GLU A 69 -7.45 11.39 -4.67
N LYS A 70 -6.55 11.35 -5.66
CA LYS A 70 -6.88 11.76 -7.04
C LYS A 70 -8.03 10.93 -7.61
N VAL A 71 -7.99 9.60 -7.48
CA VAL A 71 -9.05 8.71 -7.97
C VAL A 71 -10.38 8.97 -7.26
N LYS A 72 -10.36 9.13 -5.93
CA LYS A 72 -11.56 9.46 -5.13
C LYS A 72 -12.19 10.78 -5.59
N ASN A 73 -11.39 11.80 -5.84
CA ASN A 73 -11.87 13.08 -6.36
C ASN A 73 -12.48 12.91 -7.76
N LEU A 74 -11.85 12.15 -8.66
CA LEU A 74 -12.41 11.85 -9.98
C LEU A 74 -13.74 11.10 -9.88
N MET A 75 -13.85 10.08 -9.02
CA MET A 75 -15.10 9.35 -8.82
C MET A 75 -16.22 10.26 -8.28
N SER A 76 -15.88 11.27 -7.48
CA SER A 76 -16.86 12.23 -6.97
C SER A 76 -17.46 13.13 -8.07
N LEU A 77 -16.72 13.32 -9.18
CA LEU A 77 -17.14 14.12 -10.33
C LEU A 77 -18.03 13.32 -11.30
N ILE A 78 -17.93 11.99 -11.30
CA ILE A 78 -18.67 11.09 -12.22
C ILE A 78 -20.00 10.67 -11.57
N LYS A 79 -20.78 11.63 -11.06
CA LYS A 79 -22.12 11.39 -10.51
C LYS A 79 -23.20 11.33 -11.59
#